data_AF-A0A3R7IQU5-F1
#
_entry.id   AF-A0A3R7IQU5-F1
#
_cell.length_a   1.000
_cell.length_b   1.000
_cell.length_c   1.000
_cell.angle_alpha   90.00
_cell.angle_beta   90.00
_cell.angle_gamma   90.00
#
_symmetry.space_group_name_H-M   'P 1'
#
loop_
_entity.id
_entity.type
_entity.pdbx_description
1 polymer ?
#
loop_
_entity_poly.entity_id
_entity_poly.type
_entity_poly.pdbx_seq_one_letter_code
_entity_poly.pdbx_strand_id
1 'polypeptide(L)'
;MVYHVNSKGVTALEPTSFDALDLTEADIEEWIIETPSILGEDLLVVASQYAKFDRTAERPDVLALDPDGKLVIIELKRDSADKTTDLQAIKYASYCSTISAEELQQDYRAFWNNRRDEDDQLTPEAVGEQFSEFLGEDVATTEDGYADFVLDDRPRILLAAGSFGPEITTPVVCARTRVRDGYHLHRTGRPPT
;
A
#
# COMPACT_ATOMS: atom_id res chain seq x y z
N MET A 1 -7.89 -1.42 27.42
CA MET A 1 -8.18 0.01 27.70
C MET A 1 -7.02 0.82 27.16
N VAL A 2 -7.31 1.80 26.32
CA VAL A 2 -6.33 2.76 25.78
C VAL A 2 -6.50 4.06 26.56
N TYR A 3 -5.40 4.75 26.88
CA TYR A 3 -5.42 6.01 27.61
C TYR A 3 -4.67 7.09 26.81
N HIS A 4 -5.23 8.30 26.77
CA HIS A 4 -4.55 9.49 26.29
C HIS A 4 -3.86 10.18 27.46
N VAL A 5 -2.54 10.38 27.36
CA VAL A 5 -1.71 11.00 28.41
C VAL A 5 -1.15 12.31 27.88
N ASN A 6 -1.34 13.39 28.62
CA ASN A 6 -0.72 14.68 28.34
C ASN A 6 -0.19 15.33 29.63
N SER A 7 0.42 16.51 29.52
CA SER A 7 0.98 17.25 30.67
C SER A 7 -0.05 17.62 31.74
N LYS A 8 -1.36 17.52 31.45
CA LYS A 8 -2.46 17.81 32.37
C LYS A 8 -3.09 16.57 33.01
N GLY A 9 -2.74 15.36 32.57
CA GLY A 9 -3.23 14.12 33.18
C GLY A 9 -3.41 12.95 32.21
N VAL A 10 -4.15 11.95 32.68
CA VAL A 10 -4.44 10.69 31.99
C VAL A 10 -5.95 10.56 31.84
N THR A 11 -6.43 10.36 30.62
CA THR A 11 -7.86 10.16 30.31
C THR A 11 -8.05 8.84 29.59
N ALA A 12 -8.99 8.01 30.04
CA ALA A 12 -9.36 6.78 29.34
C ALA A 12 -10.06 7.12 28.01
N LEU A 13 -9.70 6.40 26.94
CA LEU A 13 -10.38 6.48 25.66
C LEU A 13 -11.48 5.41 25.61
N GLU A 14 -12.70 5.86 25.34
CA GLU A 14 -13.84 4.97 25.11
C GLU A 14 -13.77 4.39 23.69
N PRO A 15 -14.04 3.09 23.50
CA PRO A 15 -14.15 2.50 22.18
C PRO A 15 -15.24 3.20 21.35
N THR A 16 -14.95 3.49 20.09
CA THR A 16 -15.90 4.05 19.12
C THR A 16 -15.78 3.32 17.78
N SER A 17 -16.74 3.51 16.88
CA SER A 17 -16.69 3.02 15.50
C SER A 17 -16.46 4.17 14.51
N PHE A 18 -16.00 3.86 13.30
CA PHE A 18 -15.90 4.82 12.21
C PHE A 18 -17.27 5.42 11.86
N ASP A 19 -18.33 4.60 11.86
CA ASP A 19 -19.71 5.06 11.68
C ASP A 19 -20.15 6.07 12.74
N ALA A 20 -19.80 5.85 14.02
CA ALA A 20 -20.18 6.75 15.10
C ALA A 20 -19.47 8.10 15.04
N LEU A 21 -18.41 8.20 14.25
CA LEU A 21 -17.64 9.41 14.01
C LEU A 21 -17.94 10.05 12.64
N ASP A 22 -18.93 9.54 11.90
CA ASP A 22 -19.26 9.96 10.53
C ASP A 22 -18.06 9.92 9.56
N LEU A 23 -17.13 8.99 9.78
CA LEU A 23 -15.92 8.84 8.95
C LEU A 23 -16.21 8.02 7.70
N THR A 24 -15.64 8.43 6.58
CA THR A 24 -15.72 7.76 5.28
C THR A 24 -14.45 6.99 4.96
N GLU A 25 -14.50 6.14 3.93
CA GLU A 25 -13.29 5.45 3.42
C GLU A 25 -12.23 6.46 2.94
N ALA A 26 -12.65 7.59 2.34
CA ALA A 26 -11.75 8.65 1.91
C ALA A 26 -11.04 9.36 3.08
N ASP A 27 -11.72 9.52 4.22
CA ASP A 27 -11.08 10.08 5.42
C ASP A 27 -9.98 9.15 5.95
N ILE A 28 -10.23 7.84 5.92
CA ILE A 28 -9.25 6.82 6.32
C ILE A 28 -8.07 6.79 5.33
N GLU A 29 -8.35 6.86 4.02
CA GLU A 29 -7.33 6.93 2.97
C GLU A 29 -6.39 8.13 3.21
N GLU A 30 -6.96 9.31 3.44
CA GLU A 30 -6.19 10.54 3.70
C GLU A 30 -5.31 10.40 4.96
N TRP A 31 -5.82 9.81 6.03
CA TRP A 31 -5.01 9.57 7.24
C TRP A 31 -3.86 8.59 6.99
N ILE A 32 -4.05 7.58 6.15
CA ILE A 32 -2.99 6.64 5.77
C ILE A 32 -1.95 7.34 4.88
N ILE A 33 -2.38 8.21 3.98
CA ILE A 33 -1.47 9.01 3.14
C ILE A 33 -0.60 9.92 4.02
N GLU A 34 -1.18 10.62 4.98
CA GLU A 34 -0.46 11.53 5.86
C GLU A 34 0.36 10.81 6.94
N THR A 35 -0.15 9.69 7.45
CA THR A 35 0.44 8.96 8.58
C THR A 35 0.38 7.44 8.33
N PRO A 36 1.19 6.90 7.39
CA PRO A 36 1.14 5.48 7.02
C PRO A 36 1.46 4.52 8.19
N SER A 37 2.21 5.00 9.19
CA SER A 37 2.56 4.23 10.39
C SER A 37 1.38 3.72 11.21
N ILE A 38 0.16 4.26 11.00
CA ILE A 38 -1.06 3.74 11.64
C ILE A 38 -1.39 2.30 11.22
N LEU A 39 -0.83 1.83 10.10
CA LEU A 39 -0.95 0.45 9.63
C LEU A 39 -0.01 -0.52 10.37
N GLY A 40 0.88 -0.01 11.24
CA GLY A 40 1.76 -0.81 12.07
C GLY A 40 3.03 -1.30 11.39
N GLU A 41 3.41 -0.70 10.26
CA GLU A 41 4.64 -0.94 9.53
C GLU A 41 5.12 0.35 8.85
N ASP A 42 6.41 0.41 8.52
CA ASP A 42 7.00 1.52 7.80
C ASP A 42 6.66 1.40 6.32
N LEU A 43 6.02 2.41 5.77
CA LEU A 43 5.55 2.44 4.39
C LEU A 43 5.79 3.83 3.79
N LEU A 44 6.29 3.86 2.56
CA LEU A 44 6.39 5.07 1.76
C LEU A 44 5.23 5.12 0.79
N VAL A 45 4.30 6.05 0.99
CA VAL A 45 3.12 6.19 0.11
C VAL A 45 3.54 6.82 -1.21
N VAL A 46 3.31 6.08 -2.29
CA VAL A 46 3.66 6.47 -3.66
C VAL A 46 2.50 7.16 -4.35
N ALA A 47 1.31 6.61 -4.24
CA ALA A 47 0.14 7.17 -4.89
C ALA A 47 -1.15 6.70 -4.23
N SER A 48 -2.23 7.43 -4.49
CA SER A 48 -3.59 6.97 -4.20
C SER A 48 -4.44 6.96 -5.47
N GLN A 49 -5.44 6.08 -5.51
CA GLN A 49 -6.35 5.90 -6.67
C GLN A 49 -5.61 5.72 -8.00
N TYR A 50 -4.55 4.91 -7.98
CA TYR A 50 -3.57 4.84 -9.05
C TYR A 50 -4.18 4.42 -10.41
N ALA A 51 -4.04 5.29 -11.40
CA ALA A 51 -4.84 5.27 -12.64
C ALA A 51 -4.19 4.59 -13.85
N LYS A 52 -2.85 4.42 -13.85
CA LYS A 52 -2.12 4.25 -15.12
C LYS A 52 -2.35 2.89 -15.80
N PHE A 53 -2.93 1.91 -15.10
CA PHE A 53 -2.97 0.52 -15.58
C PHE A 53 -4.24 0.06 -16.30
N ASP A 54 -5.33 0.84 -16.37
CA ASP A 54 -6.55 0.29 -16.96
C ASP A 54 -7.43 1.25 -17.78
N ARG A 55 -8.09 0.67 -18.79
CA ARG A 55 -9.28 1.17 -19.49
C ARG A 55 -10.55 0.91 -18.67
N THR A 56 -10.43 0.35 -17.47
CA THR A 56 -11.49 0.20 -16.47
C THR A 56 -11.43 1.33 -15.43
N ALA A 57 -12.52 1.49 -14.66
CA ALA A 57 -12.61 2.49 -13.60
C ALA A 57 -12.05 2.01 -12.24
N GLU A 58 -11.49 0.79 -12.17
CA GLU A 58 -11.06 0.17 -10.92
C GLU A 58 -9.62 0.59 -10.57
N ARG A 59 -9.37 1.05 -9.34
CA ARG A 59 -8.07 1.58 -8.85
C ARG A 59 -7.78 1.06 -7.44
N PRO A 60 -6.52 0.72 -7.10
CA PRO A 60 -6.17 0.46 -5.71
C PRO A 60 -6.30 1.76 -4.90
N ASP A 61 -6.73 1.64 -3.64
CA ASP A 61 -6.90 2.79 -2.77
C ASP A 61 -5.56 3.48 -2.53
N VAL A 62 -4.55 2.74 -2.05
CA VAL A 62 -3.19 3.27 -1.83
C VAL A 62 -2.12 2.31 -2.38
N LEU A 63 -1.13 2.86 -3.07
CA LEU A 63 0.10 2.19 -3.46
C LEU A 63 1.26 2.72 -2.62
N ALA A 64 2.00 1.80 -2.00
CA ALA A 64 3.15 2.12 -1.16
C ALA A 64 4.36 1.22 -1.47
N LEU A 65 5.49 1.58 -0.89
CA LEU A 65 6.74 0.81 -0.90
C LEU A 65 7.11 0.46 0.56
N ASP A 66 7.57 -0.75 0.80
CA ASP A 66 8.16 -1.14 2.09
C ASP A 66 9.70 -0.96 2.10
N PRO A 67 10.36 -1.01 3.28
CA PRO A 67 11.80 -0.77 3.38
C PRO A 67 12.66 -1.82 2.67
N ASP A 68 12.09 -2.99 2.34
CA ASP A 68 12.76 -4.05 1.58
C ASP A 68 12.66 -3.83 0.06
N GLY A 69 12.06 -2.72 -0.38
CA GLY A 69 11.87 -2.41 -1.80
C GLY A 69 10.72 -3.19 -2.45
N LYS A 70 9.72 -3.64 -1.67
CA LYS A 70 8.54 -4.33 -2.21
C LYS A 70 7.36 -3.39 -2.32
N LEU A 71 6.64 -3.50 -3.43
CA LEU A 71 5.38 -2.82 -3.59
C LEU A 71 4.33 -3.37 -2.63
N VAL A 72 3.58 -2.47 -2.01
CA VAL A 72 2.47 -2.77 -1.11
C VAL A 72 1.21 -2.13 -1.67
N ILE A 73 0.26 -2.97 -2.04
CA ILE A 73 -1.07 -2.56 -2.47
C ILE A 73 -1.97 -2.59 -1.26
N ILE A 74 -2.54 -1.45 -0.92
CA ILE A 74 -3.35 -1.27 0.27
C ILE A 74 -4.79 -1.06 -0.18
N GLU A 75 -5.68 -1.91 0.32
CA GLU A 75 -7.12 -1.82 0.11
C GLU A 75 -7.80 -1.51 1.44
N LEU A 76 -8.67 -0.52 1.42
CA LEU A 76 -9.36 0.03 2.58
C LEU A 76 -10.83 -0.36 2.53
N LYS A 77 -11.35 -0.75 3.69
CA LYS A 77 -12.79 -0.96 3.88
C LYS A 77 -13.20 -0.35 5.20
N ARG A 78 -14.16 0.56 5.20
CA ARG A 78 -14.67 1.15 6.45
C ARG A 78 -15.29 0.08 7.35
N ASP A 79 -16.13 -0.77 6.76
CA ASP A 79 -17.01 -1.66 7.51
C ASP A 79 -16.53 -3.12 7.45
N SER A 80 -16.64 -3.78 6.29
CA SER A 80 -16.22 -5.16 6.09
C SER A 80 -15.72 -5.42 4.68
N ALA A 81 -14.60 -6.13 4.55
CA ALA A 81 -14.14 -6.65 3.26
C ALA A 81 -15.05 -7.80 2.77
N ASP A 82 -15.41 -7.76 1.49
CA ASP A 82 -16.27 -8.75 0.82
C ASP A 82 -15.48 -9.66 -0.13
N LYS A 83 -16.13 -10.71 -0.68
CA LYS A 83 -15.50 -11.70 -1.57
C LYS A 83 -14.85 -11.11 -2.83
N THR A 84 -15.25 -9.92 -3.26
CA THR A 84 -14.71 -9.28 -4.46
C THR A 84 -13.42 -8.51 -4.21
N THR A 85 -13.16 -8.15 -2.95
CA THR A 85 -11.97 -7.41 -2.52
C THR A 85 -10.68 -8.19 -2.85
N ASP A 86 -10.67 -9.52 -2.63
CA ASP A 86 -9.50 -10.38 -2.93
C ASP A 86 -9.14 -10.42 -4.42
N LEU A 87 -10.14 -10.38 -5.30
CA LEU A 87 -9.93 -10.44 -6.76
C LEU A 87 -9.40 -9.11 -7.30
N GLN A 88 -9.77 -7.98 -6.71
CA GLN A 88 -9.27 -6.66 -7.08
C GLN A 88 -7.79 -6.52 -6.73
N ALA A 89 -7.42 -6.86 -5.49
CA ALA A 89 -6.05 -6.79 -5.03
C ALA A 89 -5.08 -7.66 -5.86
N ILE A 90 -5.51 -8.85 -6.29
CA ILE A 90 -4.71 -9.72 -7.19
C ILE A 90 -4.52 -9.10 -8.58
N LYS A 91 -5.55 -8.46 -9.15
CA LYS A 91 -5.41 -7.77 -10.44
C LYS A 91 -4.38 -6.64 -10.33
N TYR A 92 -4.45 -5.83 -9.27
CA TYR A 92 -3.51 -4.74 -9.06
C TYR A 92 -2.08 -5.26 -8.87
N ALA A 93 -1.89 -6.36 -8.14
CA ALA A 93 -0.57 -6.97 -8.00
C ALA A 93 0.03 -7.38 -9.35
N SER A 94 -0.79 -7.92 -10.25
CA SER A 94 -0.36 -8.26 -11.61
C SER A 94 -0.05 -7.05 -12.50
N TYR A 95 -0.69 -5.91 -12.27
CA TYR A 95 -0.38 -4.68 -13.01
C TYR A 95 0.87 -3.99 -12.45
N CYS A 96 1.01 -4.01 -11.13
CA CYS A 96 2.13 -3.39 -10.44
C CYS A 96 3.45 -4.14 -10.65
N SER A 97 3.40 -5.45 -10.95
CA SER A 97 4.60 -6.26 -11.23
C SER A 97 5.38 -5.82 -12.48
N THR A 98 4.82 -4.94 -13.32
CA THR A 98 5.52 -4.41 -14.51
C THR A 98 6.10 -3.01 -14.31
N ILE A 99 5.90 -2.40 -13.14
CA ILE A 99 6.41 -1.06 -12.82
C ILE A 99 7.92 -1.13 -12.62
N SER A 100 8.65 -0.20 -13.23
CA SER A 100 10.07 0.02 -12.92
C SER A 100 10.24 0.92 -11.69
N ALA A 101 11.38 0.79 -11.00
CA ALA A 101 11.72 1.65 -9.86
C ALA A 101 11.71 3.14 -10.20
N GLU A 102 12.07 3.49 -11.44
CA GLU A 102 12.03 4.87 -11.94
C GLU A 102 10.59 5.36 -12.14
N GLU A 103 9.74 4.56 -12.81
CA GLU A 103 8.32 4.90 -12.97
C GLU A 103 7.63 5.09 -11.62
N LEU A 104 7.93 4.25 -10.64
CA LEU A 104 7.41 4.36 -9.28
C LEU A 104 7.76 5.71 -8.63
N GLN A 105 9.01 6.15 -8.78
CA GLN A 105 9.47 7.44 -8.27
C GLN A 105 8.86 8.62 -9.03
N GLN A 106 8.65 8.49 -10.35
CA GLN A 106 7.93 9.49 -11.14
C GLN A 106 6.48 9.63 -10.66
N ASP A 107 5.82 8.52 -10.32
CA ASP A 107 4.47 8.51 -9.77
C ASP A 107 4.40 9.11 -8.37
N TYR A 108 5.35 8.77 -7.49
CA TYR A 108 5.53 9.43 -6.21
C TYR A 108 5.63 10.94 -6.37
N ARG A 109 6.53 11.39 -7.27
CA ARG A 109 6.74 12.81 -7.52
C ARG A 109 5.46 13.49 -7.95
N ALA A 110 4.76 12.93 -8.95
CA ALA A 110 3.53 13.50 -9.47
C ALA A 110 2.42 13.57 -8.39
N PHE A 111 2.26 12.51 -7.60
CA PHE A 111 1.26 12.46 -6.53
C PHE A 111 1.50 13.54 -5.47
N TRP A 112 2.72 13.65 -4.94
CA TRP A 112 3.04 14.60 -3.88
C TRP A 112 3.11 16.05 -4.39
N ASN A 113 3.53 16.26 -5.63
CA ASN A 113 3.54 17.59 -6.25
C ASN A 113 2.14 18.17 -6.46
N ASN A 114 1.14 17.34 -6.74
CA ASN A 114 -0.26 17.79 -6.82
C ASN A 114 -0.83 18.26 -5.46
N ARG A 115 -0.12 17.98 -4.36
CA ARG A 115 -0.50 18.30 -2.98
C ARG A 115 0.39 19.41 -2.40
N ARG A 116 1.32 19.94 -3.18
CA ARG A 116 2.27 21.00 -2.82
C ARG A 116 2.03 22.25 -3.66
N ASP A 117 2.46 23.39 -3.15
CA ASP A 117 2.45 24.64 -3.91
C ASP A 117 3.46 24.61 -5.06
N GLU A 118 3.27 25.47 -6.07
CA GLU A 118 4.15 25.55 -7.26
C GLU A 118 5.61 25.87 -6.91
N ASP A 119 5.83 26.61 -5.82
CA ASP A 119 7.16 27.03 -5.37
C ASP A 119 7.88 25.97 -4.49
N ASP A 120 7.21 24.87 -4.14
CA ASP A 120 7.74 23.78 -3.27
C ASP A 120 7.65 22.40 -3.95
N GLN A 121 7.79 22.37 -5.28
CA GLN A 121 7.71 21.13 -6.05
C GLN A 121 8.97 20.27 -5.84
N LEU A 122 8.76 18.96 -5.67
CA LEU A 122 9.85 17.99 -5.58
C LEU A 122 10.57 17.85 -6.92
N THR A 123 11.91 17.88 -6.87
CA THR A 123 12.77 17.55 -8.03
C THR A 123 13.02 16.03 -8.09
N PRO A 124 13.47 15.48 -9.24
CA PRO A 124 13.91 14.08 -9.30
C PRO A 124 14.91 13.72 -8.19
N GLU A 125 15.90 14.57 -7.94
CA GLU A 125 16.98 14.37 -6.96
C GLU A 125 16.43 14.29 -5.54
N ALA A 126 15.51 15.19 -5.18
CA ALA A 126 14.87 15.16 -3.86
C ALA A 126 14.04 13.87 -3.66
N VAL A 127 13.40 13.38 -4.73
CA VAL A 127 12.68 12.09 -4.68
C VAL A 127 13.66 10.93 -4.54
N GLY A 128 14.75 10.93 -5.30
CA GLY A 128 15.79 9.91 -5.20
C GLY A 128 16.41 9.85 -3.80
N GLU A 129 16.68 11.01 -3.19
CA GLU A 129 17.17 11.09 -1.80
C GLU A 129 16.15 10.51 -0.81
N GLN A 130 14.87 10.87 -0.93
CA GLN A 130 13.79 10.34 -0.08
C GLN A 130 13.67 8.82 -0.18
N PHE A 131 13.75 8.26 -1.39
CA PHE A 131 13.69 6.81 -1.59
C PHE A 131 14.95 6.11 -1.06
N SER A 132 16.12 6.72 -1.24
CA SER A 132 17.38 6.20 -0.73
C SER A 132 17.38 6.19 0.80
N GLU A 133 16.92 7.26 1.46
CA GLU A 133 16.79 7.30 2.91
C GLU A 133 15.81 6.22 3.42
N PHE A 134 14.68 6.03 2.73
CA PHE A 134 13.67 5.06 3.11
C PHE A 134 14.12 3.59 2.93
N LEU A 135 14.83 3.29 1.83
CA LEU A 135 15.35 1.95 1.53
C LEU A 135 16.69 1.65 2.23
N GLY A 136 17.39 2.68 2.69
CA GLY A 136 18.70 2.64 3.35
C GLY A 136 19.80 3.37 2.57
N GLU A 137 20.74 3.99 3.30
CA GLU A 137 21.75 4.96 2.80
C GLU A 137 22.74 4.47 1.71
N ASP A 138 22.67 3.21 1.27
CA ASP A 138 23.59 2.60 0.29
C ASP A 138 23.01 2.52 -1.15
N VAL A 139 21.87 3.16 -1.41
CA VAL A 139 21.25 3.19 -2.74
C VAL A 139 21.92 4.25 -3.63
N ALA A 140 22.41 3.83 -4.79
CA ALA A 140 23.01 4.74 -5.77
C ALA A 140 21.95 5.65 -6.42
N THR A 141 22.38 6.75 -7.04
CA THR A 141 21.50 7.65 -7.79
C THR A 141 21.74 7.48 -9.29
N THR A 142 20.67 7.44 -10.08
CA THR A 142 20.71 7.43 -11.55
C THR A 142 21.13 8.79 -12.10
N GLU A 143 21.46 8.85 -13.39
CA GLU A 143 21.76 10.12 -14.08
C GLU A 143 20.58 11.10 -14.06
N ASP A 144 19.35 10.58 -13.98
CA ASP A 144 18.11 11.35 -13.93
C ASP A 144 17.72 11.79 -12.50
N GLY A 145 18.57 11.52 -11.50
CA GLY A 145 18.39 11.97 -10.12
C GLY A 145 17.58 11.01 -9.23
N TYR A 146 17.11 9.88 -9.74
CA TYR A 146 16.32 8.92 -8.98
C TYR A 146 17.19 7.89 -8.24
N ALA A 147 16.64 7.24 -7.22
CA ALA A 147 17.27 6.11 -6.55
C ALA A 147 17.35 4.89 -7.49
N ASP A 148 18.52 4.27 -7.60
CA ASP A 148 18.81 3.06 -8.38
C ASP A 148 18.70 1.82 -7.49
N PHE A 149 17.50 1.26 -7.43
CA PHE A 149 17.20 0.06 -6.65
C PHE A 149 16.41 -0.97 -7.46
N VAL A 150 16.50 -2.23 -7.02
CA VAL A 150 15.71 -3.32 -7.61
C VAL A 150 14.37 -3.39 -6.89
N LEU A 151 13.30 -3.13 -7.63
CA LEU A 151 11.93 -3.31 -7.14
C LEU A 151 11.56 -4.80 -7.16
N ASP A 152 11.05 -5.35 -6.04
CA ASP A 152 10.55 -6.73 -6.02
C ASP A 152 9.28 -6.84 -6.87
N ASP A 153 9.29 -7.74 -7.85
CA ASP A 153 8.22 -7.97 -8.81
C ASP A 153 7.02 -8.73 -8.23
N ARG A 154 7.02 -9.00 -6.91
CA ARG A 154 5.94 -9.66 -6.18
C ARG A 154 5.32 -8.70 -5.16
N PRO A 155 4.35 -7.87 -5.58
CA PRO A 155 3.65 -6.99 -4.68
C PRO A 155 2.99 -7.75 -3.53
N ARG A 156 3.04 -7.16 -2.34
CA ARG A 156 2.31 -7.60 -1.16
C ARG A 156 0.96 -6.87 -1.12
N ILE A 157 -0.08 -7.57 -0.69
CA ILE A 157 -1.40 -7.00 -0.46
C ILE A 157 -1.59 -6.77 1.03
N LEU A 158 -1.97 -5.56 1.42
CA LEU A 158 -2.38 -5.20 2.76
C LEU A 158 -3.86 -4.80 2.73
N LEU A 159 -4.68 -5.51 3.51
CA LEU A 159 -6.09 -5.17 3.69
C LEU A 159 -6.26 -4.48 5.05
N ALA A 160 -6.81 -3.27 5.07
CA ALA A 160 -7.14 -2.56 6.30
C ALA A 160 -8.66 -2.37 6.38
N ALA A 161 -9.28 -2.99 7.40
CA ALA A 161 -10.73 -2.94 7.58
C ALA A 161 -11.12 -2.86 9.06
N GLY A 162 -12.25 -2.20 9.35
CA GLY A 162 -12.83 -2.15 10.70
C GLY A 162 -13.21 -3.53 11.23
N SER A 163 -13.58 -4.45 10.33
CA SER A 163 -13.77 -5.87 10.63
C SER A 163 -13.49 -6.75 9.41
N PHE A 164 -13.07 -8.00 9.65
CA PHE A 164 -12.93 -8.99 8.60
C PHE A 164 -14.03 -10.04 8.72
N GLY A 165 -14.80 -10.23 7.64
CA GLY A 165 -15.72 -11.36 7.54
C GLY A 165 -14.96 -12.69 7.59
N PRO A 166 -15.60 -13.79 8.05
CA PRO A 166 -14.95 -15.11 8.13
C PRO A 166 -14.39 -15.59 6.78
N GLU A 167 -14.99 -15.11 5.69
CA GLU A 167 -14.61 -15.45 4.31
C GLU A 167 -13.27 -14.84 3.87
N ILE A 168 -12.81 -13.74 4.50
CA ILE A 168 -11.51 -13.07 4.25
C ILE A 168 -10.44 -13.56 5.24
N THR A 169 -10.82 -13.88 6.48
CA THR A 169 -9.88 -14.44 7.46
C THR A 169 -9.27 -15.77 7.01
N THR A 170 -10.00 -16.54 6.19
CA THR A 170 -9.55 -17.86 5.72
C THR A 170 -8.44 -17.76 4.65
N PRO A 171 -8.55 -16.91 3.59
CA PRO A 171 -7.44 -16.65 2.66
C PRO A 171 -6.28 -15.86 3.27
N VAL A 172 -6.53 -14.83 4.10
CA VAL A 172 -5.46 -13.96 4.65
C VAL A 172 -4.55 -14.72 5.63
N VAL A 173 -5.10 -15.61 6.47
CA VAL A 173 -4.31 -16.50 7.35
C VAL A 173 -3.57 -17.57 6.51
N CYS A 174 -4.16 -18.03 5.41
CA CYS A 174 -3.54 -19.01 4.51
C CYS A 174 -2.37 -18.41 3.70
N ALA A 175 -2.49 -17.16 3.23
CA ALA A 175 -1.44 -16.43 2.53
C ALA A 175 -0.23 -16.18 3.46
N ARG A 176 -0.48 -15.81 4.72
CA ARG A 176 0.57 -15.65 5.76
C ARG A 176 1.34 -16.95 6.05
N THR A 177 0.75 -18.11 5.76
CA THR A 177 1.35 -19.43 6.02
C THR A 177 2.00 -20.06 4.78
N ARG A 178 1.78 -19.53 3.56
CA ARG A 178 2.24 -20.15 2.30
C ARG A 178 3.42 -19.49 1.59
N VAL A 179 3.94 -18.37 2.08
CA VAL A 179 5.13 -17.72 1.46
C VAL A 179 6.45 -18.50 1.75
N ARG A 180 6.41 -19.59 2.53
CA ARG A 180 7.63 -20.35 2.86
C ARG A 180 8.04 -21.45 1.89
N ASP A 181 7.16 -21.95 1.02
CA ASP A 181 7.52 -23.03 0.10
C ASP A 181 6.98 -22.75 -1.30
N GLY A 182 7.86 -22.30 -2.20
CA GLY A 182 7.55 -22.16 -3.61
C GLY A 182 7.44 -23.53 -4.28
N TYR A 183 6.39 -23.76 -5.07
CA TYR A 183 6.40 -24.87 -6.03
C TYR A 183 5.58 -24.62 -7.30
N HIS A 184 6.18 -25.10 -8.39
CA HIS A 184 5.65 -25.35 -9.72
C HIS A 184 4.33 -26.14 -9.73
N LEU A 185 3.40 -25.75 -10.60
CA LEU A 185 2.23 -26.57 -10.95
C LEU A 185 2.47 -27.30 -12.28
N HIS A 186 2.85 -28.57 -12.22
CA HIS A 186 2.70 -29.50 -13.35
C HIS A 186 1.26 -29.99 -13.40
N ARG A 187 0.56 -29.74 -14.51
CA ARG A 187 -0.82 -30.20 -14.75
C ARG A 187 -0.79 -31.46 -15.61
N THR A 188 -1.08 -32.62 -15.04
CA THR A 188 -1.42 -33.84 -15.81
C THR A 188 -2.81 -34.32 -15.42
N GLY A 189 -3.72 -34.35 -16.39
CA GLY A 189 -5.05 -34.97 -16.23
C GLY A 189 -6.01 -34.56 -17.35
N ARG A 190 -6.22 -35.46 -18.31
CA ARG A 190 -7.17 -35.37 -19.44
C ARG A 190 -8.64 -35.20 -18.98
N PRO A 191 -9.52 -34.60 -19.79
CA PRO A 191 -10.94 -34.47 -19.48
C PRO A 191 -11.69 -35.79 -19.75
N PRO A 192 -12.84 -36.03 -19.08
CA PRO A 192 -13.65 -37.21 -19.35
C PRO A 192 -14.46 -37.04 -20.64
N THR A 193 -14.72 -38.17 -21.27
CA THR A 193 -15.46 -38.40 -22.53
C THR A 193 -16.94 -38.05 -22.44
#